data_AF-N9UPQ2-F1
#
_entry.id   AF-N9UPQ2-F1
#
_cell.length_a   1.000
_cell.length_b   1.000
_cell.length_c   1.000
_cell.angle_alpha   90.00
_cell.angle_beta   90.00
_cell.angle_gamma   90.00
#
_symmetry.space_group_name_H-M   'P 1'
#
loop_
_entity.id
_entity.type
_entity.pdbx_description
1 polymer ?
#
loop_
_entity_poly.entity_id
_entity_poly.type
_entity_poly.pdbx_seq_one_letter_code
_entity_poly.pdbx_strand_id
1 'polypeptide(L)'
;MKTDYAIIHKNWNGIEIEIRWIADYVSFDDGQSMAHLEVESVKPKHAPLPITETGYRSHFINRSNVDHMGGPEAYVEAWIDEMSRTHAWRETTSASRQLALF
;
A
#
# COMPACT_ATOMS: atom_id res chain seq x y z
N MET A 1 10.99 -18.70 -2.30
CA MET A 1 10.30 -17.45 -1.91
C MET A 1 10.94 -16.96 -0.64
N LYS A 2 11.41 -15.71 -0.62
CA LYS A 2 11.93 -15.09 0.60
C LYS A 2 10.77 -14.68 1.51
N THR A 3 11.00 -14.64 2.82
CA THR A 3 10.00 -14.27 3.84
C THR A 3 10.49 -13.20 4.80
N ASP A 4 11.69 -12.65 4.57
CA ASP A 4 12.28 -11.61 5.38
C ASP A 4 11.82 -10.24 4.86
N TYR A 5 10.74 -9.71 5.46
CA TYR A 5 10.16 -8.43 5.07
C TYR A 5 10.88 -7.28 5.76
N ALA A 6 11.24 -6.26 4.98
CA ALA A 6 11.47 -4.94 5.54
C ALA A 6 10.11 -4.33 5.91
N ILE A 7 9.98 -3.89 7.17
CA ILE A 7 8.75 -3.30 7.71
C ILE A 7 8.94 -1.81 7.91
N ILE A 8 8.01 -1.02 7.37
CA ILE A 8 7.98 0.44 7.47
C ILE A 8 6.62 0.87 7.99
N HIS A 9 6.60 1.69 9.04
CA HIS A 9 5.36 2.29 9.55
C HIS A 9 5.24 3.75 9.13
N LYS A 10 4.03 4.14 8.73
CA LYS A 10 3.73 5.52 8.30
C LYS A 10 2.35 5.94 8.80
N ASN A 11 2.16 7.24 9.03
CA ASN A 11 0.83 7.80 9.22
C ASN A 11 0.33 8.41 7.91
N TRP A 12 -0.86 7.98 7.48
CA TRP A 12 -1.57 8.57 6.36
C TRP A 12 -2.95 9.04 6.81
N ASN A 13 -3.17 10.36 6.82
CA ASN A 13 -4.46 10.97 7.15
C ASN A 13 -5.07 10.46 8.49
N GLY A 14 -4.22 10.25 9.51
CA GLY A 14 -4.63 9.73 10.81
C GLY A 14 -4.72 8.20 10.90
N ILE A 15 -4.49 7.48 9.79
CA ILE A 15 -4.42 6.01 9.75
C ILE A 15 -2.95 5.59 9.78
N GLU A 16 -2.57 4.80 10.79
CA GLU A 16 -1.28 4.13 10.83
C GLU A 16 -1.30 2.95 9.85
N ILE A 17 -0.39 2.99 8.88
CA ILE A 17 -0.18 1.95 7.89
C ILE A 17 1.17 1.27 8.11
N GLU A 18 1.21 -0.03 7.87
CA GLU A 18 2.40 -0.86 7.84
C GLU A 18 2.64 -1.30 6.39
N ILE A 19 3.84 -1.04 5.89
CA ILE A 19 4.31 -1.44 4.57
C ILE A 19 5.31 -2.57 4.78
N ARG A 20 5.04 -3.75 4.23
CA ARG A 20 5.98 -4.87 4.22
C ARG A 20 6.53 -5.06 2.83
N TRP A 21 7.85 -5.15 2.72
CA TRP A 21 8.54 -5.21 1.44
C TRP A 21 9.56 -6.34 1.35
N ILE A 22 9.51 -7.10 0.25
CA ILE A 22 10.55 -8.04 -0.16
C ILE A 22 10.91 -7.75 -1.61
N ALA A 23 12.11 -7.21 -1.83
CA ALA A 23 12.60 -6.84 -3.16
C ALA A 23 12.76 -8.05 -4.11
N ASP A 24 13.23 -9.19 -3.58
CA ASP A 24 13.49 -10.40 -4.36
C ASP A 24 12.62 -11.57 -3.88
N TYR A 25 11.31 -11.40 -3.91
CA TYR A 25 10.37 -12.43 -3.46
C TYR A 25 10.45 -13.67 -4.36
N VAL A 26 10.49 -13.43 -5.68
CA VAL A 26 10.83 -14.41 -6.71
C VAL A 26 11.88 -13.77 -7.62
N SER A 27 12.99 -14.47 -7.83
CA SER A 27 14.04 -14.09 -8.78
C SER A 27 13.98 -15.01 -9.99
N PHE A 28 14.19 -14.45 -11.17
CA PHE A 28 14.20 -15.16 -12.45
C PHE A 28 15.63 -15.28 -12.99
N ASP A 29 15.87 -16.27 -13.84
CA ASP A 29 17.21 -16.57 -14.40
C ASP A 29 17.72 -15.47 -15.35
N ASP A 30 16.83 -14.58 -15.81
CA ASP A 30 17.13 -13.42 -16.67
C ASP A 30 17.61 -12.18 -15.88
N GLY A 31 17.79 -12.31 -14.56
CA GLY A 31 18.21 -11.24 -13.67
C GLY A 31 17.08 -10.30 -13.23
N GLN A 32 15.84 -10.52 -13.67
CA GLN A 32 14.68 -9.81 -13.15
C GLN A 32 14.25 -10.36 -11.79
N SER A 33 13.61 -9.52 -10.98
CA SER A 33 12.98 -9.97 -9.73
C SER A 33 11.58 -9.41 -9.58
N MET A 34 10.66 -10.30 -9.24
CA MET A 34 9.34 -9.94 -8.73
C MET A 34 9.47 -9.69 -7.23
N ALA A 35 9.10 -8.47 -6.84
CA ALA A 35 9.01 -8.07 -5.47
C ALA A 35 7.60 -8.31 -4.92
N HIS A 36 7.49 -8.40 -3.61
CA HIS A 36 6.22 -8.47 -2.89
C HIS A 36 6.09 -7.27 -1.97
N LEU A 37 5.02 -6.51 -2.15
CA LEU A 37 4.63 -5.36 -1.38
C LEU A 37 3.29 -5.63 -0.70
N GLU A 38 3.25 -5.52 0.62
CA GLU A 38 2.02 -5.53 1.40
C GLU A 38 1.80 -4.16 2.05
N VAL A 39 0.54 -3.72 2.07
CA VAL A 39 0.13 -2.52 2.80
C VAL A 39 -1.05 -2.90 3.68
N GLU A 40 -0.92 -2.65 4.98
CA GLU A 40 -1.96 -2.92 5.98
C GLU A 40 -2.23 -1.66 6.83
N SER A 41 -3.49 -1.33 7.04
CA SER A 41 -3.90 -0.36 8.05
C SER A 41 -3.93 -1.04 9.41
N VAL A 42 -3.02 -0.62 10.29
CA VAL A 42 -2.85 -1.22 11.62
C VAL A 42 -3.62 -0.46 12.69
N LYS A 43 -3.80 0.87 12.56
CA LYS A 43 -4.60 1.69 13.48
C LYS A 43 -5.33 2.83 12.76
N PRO A 44 -6.68 2.87 12.75
CA PRO A 44 -7.57 1.78 13.13
C PRO A 44 -7.34 0.55 12.26
N LYS A 45 -7.46 -0.64 12.87
CA LYS A 45 -7.19 -1.90 12.18
C LYS A 45 -8.18 -2.10 11.05
N HIS A 46 -7.70 -2.47 9.86
CA HIS A 46 -8.50 -2.69 8.66
C HIS A 46 -9.30 -1.45 8.20
N ALA A 47 -8.83 -0.26 8.54
CA ALA A 47 -9.37 0.97 7.98
C ALA A 47 -9.20 0.99 6.45
N PRO A 48 -10.23 1.35 5.68
CA PRO A 48 -10.12 1.44 4.24
C PRO A 48 -9.06 2.47 3.84
N LEU A 49 -8.35 2.17 2.76
CA LEU A 49 -7.37 3.02 2.11
C LEU A 49 -7.75 3.21 0.64
N PRO A 50 -7.25 4.25 -0.06
CA PRO A 50 -7.52 4.44 -1.48
C PRO A 50 -7.21 3.23 -2.38
N ILE A 51 -6.27 2.39 -1.95
CA ILE A 51 -5.82 1.19 -2.67
C ILE A 51 -6.51 -0.11 -2.21
N THR A 52 -7.31 -0.07 -1.14
CA THR A 52 -8.00 -1.24 -0.58
C THR A 52 -9.18 -0.88 0.34
N GLU A 53 -10.33 -1.50 0.11
CA GLU A 53 -11.53 -1.31 0.96
C GLU A 53 -11.44 -2.05 2.29
N THR A 54 -10.64 -3.13 2.37
CA THR A 54 -10.51 -3.96 3.58
C THR A 54 -9.35 -3.51 4.48
N GLY A 55 -8.63 -2.47 4.06
CA GLY A 55 -7.43 -2.01 4.76
C GLY A 55 -6.21 -2.91 4.61
N TYR A 56 -6.26 -3.95 3.78
CA TYR A 56 -5.11 -4.79 3.42
C TYR A 56 -4.98 -4.93 1.90
N ARG A 57 -3.76 -4.81 1.38
CA ARG A 57 -3.45 -5.02 -0.04
C ARG A 57 -2.14 -5.77 -0.19
N SER A 58 -2.18 -6.89 -0.92
CA SER A 58 -0.99 -7.58 -1.43
C SER A 58 -0.78 -7.21 -2.90
N HIS A 59 0.44 -6.83 -3.26
CA HIS A 59 0.80 -6.41 -4.61
C HIS A 59 2.15 -6.99 -5.03
N PHE A 60 2.17 -7.66 -6.19
CA PHE A 60 3.40 -8.14 -6.82
C PHE A 60 3.79 -7.18 -7.94
N ILE A 61 5.03 -6.74 -7.92
CA ILE A 61 5.56 -5.74 -8.85
C ILE A 61 7.02 -6.01 -9.17
N ASN A 62 7.47 -5.68 -10.37
CA ASN A 62 8.88 -5.74 -10.69
C ASN A 62 9.66 -4.77 -9.77
N ARG A 63 10.70 -5.29 -9.12
CA ARG A 63 11.54 -4.52 -8.18
C ARG A 63 11.99 -3.18 -8.78
N SER A 64 12.37 -3.17 -10.06
CA SER A 64 12.86 -1.96 -10.73
C SER A 64 11.85 -0.81 -10.71
N ASN A 65 10.55 -1.08 -10.80
CA ASN A 65 9.53 -0.03 -10.75
C ASN A 65 9.49 0.66 -9.39
N VAL A 66 9.72 -0.09 -8.31
CA VAL A 66 9.75 0.44 -6.95
C VAL A 66 11.05 1.20 -6.70
N ASP A 67 12.18 0.67 -7.17
CA ASP A 67 13.47 1.34 -7.08
C ASP A 67 13.47 2.69 -7.83
N HIS A 68 12.89 2.76 -9.04
CA HIS A 68 12.74 4.01 -9.81
C HIS A 68 11.89 5.06 -9.09
N MET A 69 10.94 4.64 -8.26
CA MET A 69 10.08 5.54 -7.48
C MET A 69 10.75 6.00 -6.17
N GLY A 70 11.97 5.56 -5.88
CA GLY A 70 12.68 5.90 -4.64
C GLY A 70 12.43 4.93 -3.49
N GLY A 71 11.93 3.73 -3.77
CA GLY A 71 11.73 2.66 -2.79
C GLY A 71 10.26 2.41 -2.42
N PRO A 72 10.00 1.40 -1.55
CA PRO A 72 8.64 0.93 -1.25
C PRO A 72 7.77 1.99 -0.57
N GLU A 73 8.33 2.83 0.31
CA GLU A 73 7.58 3.90 0.96
C GLU A 73 7.09 4.94 -0.06
N ALA A 74 7.99 5.44 -0.91
CA ALA A 74 7.67 6.44 -1.92
C ALA A 74 6.69 5.90 -2.98
N TYR A 75 6.85 4.63 -3.37
CA TYR A 75 5.90 3.94 -4.24
C TYR A 75 4.49 3.88 -3.63
N VAL A 76 4.36 3.47 -2.37
CA VAL A 76 3.07 3.39 -1.68
C VAL A 76 2.44 4.76 -1.51
N GLU A 77 3.23 5.78 -1.17
CA GLU A 77 2.75 7.16 -1.03
C GLU A 77 2.18 7.70 -2.35
N ALA A 78 2.92 7.53 -3.46
CA ALA A 78 2.46 7.94 -4.78
C ALA A 78 1.19 7.20 -5.19
N TRP A 79 1.11 5.90 -4.93
CA TRP A 79 -0.05 5.08 -5.27
C TRP A 79 -1.30 5.48 -4.48
N ILE A 80 -1.15 5.71 -3.17
CA ILE A 80 -2.24 6.19 -2.31
C ILE A 80 -2.68 7.59 -2.73
N ASP A 81 -1.76 8.51 -3.03
CA ASP A 81 -2.08 9.86 -3.48
C ASP A 81 -2.85 9.85 -4.82
N GLU A 82 -2.37 9.08 -5.81
CA GLU A 82 -3.06 8.92 -7.09
C GLU A 82 -4.49 8.38 -6.90
N MET A 83 -4.64 7.28 -6.16
CA MET A 83 -5.94 6.66 -5.94
C MET A 83 -6.87 7.53 -5.08
N SER A 84 -6.33 8.33 -4.17
CA SER A 84 -7.12 9.24 -3.33
C SER A 84 -7.83 10.35 -4.14
N ARG A 85 -7.30 10.65 -5.34
CA ARG A 85 -7.86 11.67 -6.24
C ARG A 85 -9.01 11.12 -7.09
N THR A 86 -9.19 9.80 -7.13
CA THR A 86 -10.29 9.19 -7.88
C THR A 86 -11.64 9.60 -7.30
N HIS A 87 -12.62 9.79 -8.18
CA HIS A 87 -13.98 10.15 -7.77
C HIS A 87 -14.59 9.09 -6.84
N ALA A 88 -14.35 7.80 -7.14
CA ALA A 88 -14.83 6.68 -6.34
C ALA A 88 -14.38 6.77 -4.87
N TRP A 89 -13.10 7.06 -4.62
CA TRP A 89 -12.60 7.20 -3.25
C TRP A 89 -13.20 8.39 -2.50
N ARG A 90 -13.39 9.52 -3.19
CA ARG A 90 -13.98 10.73 -2.61
C ARG A 90 -15.44 10.50 -2.19
N GLU A 91 -16.20 9.77 -2.99
CA GLU A 91 -17.57 9.37 -2.67
C GLU A 91 -17.61 8.44 -1.45
N THR A 92 -16.78 7.39 -1.42
CA THR A 92 -16.70 6.46 -0.27
C THR A 92 -16.32 7.19 1.01
N THR A 93 -15.32 8.07 0.96
CA THR A 93 -14.89 8.86 2.12
C THR A 93 -16.00 9.80 2.62
N SER A 94 -16.77 10.39 1.70
CA SER A 94 -17.88 11.30 2.05
C SER A 94 -19.04 10.54 2.67
N ALA A 95 -19.40 9.38 2.10
CA ALA A 95 -20.45 8.50 2.63
C ALA A 95 -20.09 7.95 4.02
N SER A 96 -18.86 7.49 4.23
CA SER A 96 -18.39 7.02 5.55
C SER A 96 -18.43 8.13 6.61
N ARG A 97 -18.10 9.37 6.25
CA ARG A 97 -18.18 10.52 7.17
C ARG A 97 -19.63 10.89 7.53
N GLN A 98 -20.57 10.72 6.61
CA GLN A 98 -21.99 10.99 6.88
C GLN A 98 -22.65 9.94 7.78
N LEU A 99 -22.24 8.66 7.66
CA LEU A 99 -22.76 7.58 8.50
C LEU A 99 -22.27 7.63 9.95
N ALA A 100 -21.19 8.36 10.24
CA ALA A 100 -20.65 8.53 11.60
C ALA A 100 -21.34 9.65 12.41
N LEU A 101 -22.35 10.34 11.85
CA LEU A 101 -23.00 11.52 12.47
C LEU A 101 -24.31 11.20 13.22
N PHE A 102 -24.62 9.92 13.51
CA PHE A 102 -25.85 9.50 14.20
C PHE A 102 -25.58 8.70 15.48
#